data_AF-A0A1J4W645-F1
#
_entry.id   AF-A0A1J4W645-F1
#
_cell.length_a   1.000
_cell.length_b   1.000
_cell.length_c   1.000
_cell.angle_alpha   90.00
_cell.angle_beta   90.00
_cell.angle_gamma   90.00
#
_symmetry.space_group_name_H-M   'P 1'
#
loop_
_entity.id
_entity.type
_entity.pdbx_description
1 polymer ?
#
loop_
_entity_poly.entity_id
_entity_poly.type
_entity_poly.pdbx_seq_one_letter_code
_entity_poly.pdbx_strand_id
1 'polypeptide(L)'
;MEKNKSKINCKTFQKQELVIKDITDKINQAKGVLEKARFAEDLHKEVEVFLNCPDYDDKGLDCKNCHFIANLRKKTVGLIIKAKELA
;
A
#
# COMPACT_ATOMS: atom_id res chain seq x y z
N MET A 1 -2.09 -23.44 12.30
CA MET A 1 -3.27 -22.86 11.61
C MET A 1 -2.78 -21.80 10.64
N GLU A 2 -2.71 -22.12 9.36
CA GLU A 2 -2.52 -21.09 8.34
C GLU A 2 -3.75 -20.18 8.35
N LYS A 3 -3.56 -18.92 8.77
CA LYS A 3 -4.61 -17.91 8.70
C LYS A 3 -5.00 -17.77 7.23
N ASN A 4 -6.25 -18.09 6.89
CA ASN A 4 -6.87 -17.74 5.62
C ASN A 4 -6.80 -16.21 5.48
N LYS A 5 -5.70 -15.72 4.89
CA LYS A 5 -5.63 -14.35 4.39
C LYS A 5 -6.69 -14.30 3.29
N SER A 6 -7.76 -13.54 3.47
CA SER A 6 -8.70 -13.24 2.38
C SER A 6 -7.88 -12.75 1.19
N LYS A 7 -7.68 -13.62 0.19
CA LYS A 7 -6.88 -13.30 -0.99
C LYS A 7 -7.79 -12.56 -1.95
N ILE A 8 -7.49 -11.30 -2.19
CA ILE A 8 -8.03 -10.58 -3.34
C ILE A 8 -7.53 -11.33 -4.59
N ASN A 9 -8.45 -11.78 -5.45
CA ASN A 9 -8.13 -12.62 -6.60
C ASN A 9 -7.88 -11.82 -7.90
N CYS A 10 -7.88 -10.50 -7.81
CA CYS A 10 -7.50 -9.62 -8.90
C CYS A 10 -6.00 -9.77 -9.24
N LYS A 11 -5.68 -10.06 -10.51
CA LYS A 11 -4.30 -10.21 -10.99
C LYS A 11 -3.47 -8.94 -10.83
N THR A 12 -4.08 -7.78 -11.09
CA THR A 12 -3.44 -6.46 -10.90
C THR A 12 -3.04 -6.28 -9.45
N PHE A 13 -3.95 -6.59 -8.50
CA PHE A 13 -3.64 -6.56 -7.08
C PHE A 13 -2.49 -7.51 -6.73
N GLN A 14 -2.58 -8.77 -7.14
CA GLN A 14 -1.58 -9.78 -6.77
C GLN A 14 -0.17 -9.44 -7.25
N LYS A 15 -0.03 -8.92 -8.48
CA LYS A 15 1.26 -8.50 -9.03
C LYS A 15 1.82 -7.31 -8.25
N GLN A 16 1.00 -6.29 -8.04
CA GLN A 16 1.40 -5.05 -7.42
C GLN A 16 1.65 -5.19 -5.91
N GLU A 17 0.94 -6.11 -5.25
CA GLU A 17 1.10 -6.43 -3.82
C GLU A 17 2.51 -6.92 -3.49
N LEU A 18 3.18 -7.60 -4.42
CA LEU A 18 4.59 -8.01 -4.25
C LEU A 18 5.53 -6.81 -4.14
N VAL A 19 5.32 -5.79 -4.98
CA VAL A 19 6.10 -4.54 -4.97
C VAL A 19 5.82 -3.77 -3.68
N ILE A 20 4.54 -3.62 -3.32
CA ILE A 20 4.14 -2.94 -2.09
C ILE A 20 4.72 -3.63 -0.85
N LYS A 21 4.76 -4.97 -0.83
CA LYS A 21 5.36 -5.73 0.26
C LYS A 21 6.85 -5.40 0.41
N ASP A 22 7.61 -5.43 -0.68
CA ASP A 22 9.05 -5.10 -0.66
C ASP A 22 9.31 -3.68 -0.13
N ILE A 23 8.55 -2.69 -0.60
CA ILE A 23 8.67 -1.31 -0.11
C ILE A 23 8.28 -1.21 1.37
N THR A 24 7.23 -1.92 1.79
CA THR A 24 6.81 -1.95 3.20
C THR A 24 7.89 -2.56 4.09
N ASP A 25 8.56 -3.62 3.63
CA ASP A 25 9.68 -4.23 4.35
C ASP A 25 10.85 -3.25 4.47
N LYS A 26 11.17 -2.48 3.42
CA LYS A 26 12.16 -1.38 3.47
C LYS A 26 11.80 -0.28 4.47
N ILE A 27 10.53 0.15 4.52
CA ILE A 27 10.03 1.11 5.52
C ILE A 27 10.25 0.58 6.94
N ASN A 28 9.96 -0.70 7.16
CA ASN A 28 10.09 -1.32 8.48
C ASN A 28 11.55 -1.47 8.92
N GLN A 29 12.46 -1.72 7.96
CA GLN A 29 13.90 -1.89 8.21
C GLN A 29 14.68 -0.57 8.31
N ALA A 30 14.14 0.51 7.74
CA ALA A 30 14.77 1.83 7.78
C ALA A 30 14.97 2.34 9.21
N LYS A 31 16.14 2.91 9.48
CA LYS A 31 16.57 3.30 10.83
C LYS A 31 16.05 4.67 11.25
N GLY A 32 15.91 5.58 10.29
CA GLY A 32 15.57 6.98 10.54
C GLY A 32 14.25 7.39 9.89
N VAL A 33 13.63 8.43 10.43
CA VAL A 33 12.37 8.99 9.90
C VAL A 33 12.54 9.49 8.46
N LEU A 34 13.68 10.12 8.14
CA LEU A 34 13.96 10.59 6.77
C LEU A 34 14.04 9.45 5.75
N GLU A 35 14.65 8.33 6.12
CA GLU A 35 14.76 7.14 5.26
C GLU A 35 13.40 6.47 5.08
N LYS A 36 12.64 6.33 6.18
CA LYS A 36 11.24 5.84 6.14
C LYS A 36 10.37 6.69 5.23
N ALA A 37 10.51 8.01 5.29
CA ALA A 37 9.74 8.93 4.46
C ALA A 37 10.03 8.75 2.97
N ARG A 38 11.29 8.52 2.57
CA ARG A 38 11.63 8.23 1.16
C ARG A 38 10.93 6.97 0.66
N PHE A 39 11.02 5.86 1.40
CA PHE A 39 10.32 4.64 1.02
C PHE A 39 8.79 4.79 1.09
N ALA A 40 8.27 5.61 1.99
CA ALA A 40 6.84 5.93 2.05
C ALA A 40 6.38 6.73 0.82
N GLU A 41 7.18 7.67 0.31
CA GLU A 41 6.91 8.37 -0.95
C GLU A 41 6.83 7.40 -2.14
N ASP A 42 7.68 6.38 -2.19
CA ASP A 42 7.58 5.32 -3.21
C ASP A 42 6.35 4.45 -3.01
N LEU A 43 6.05 4.05 -1.77
CA LEU A 43 4.82 3.30 -1.46
C LEU A 43 3.57 4.10 -1.85
N HIS A 44 3.59 5.43 -1.73
CA HIS A 44 2.48 6.28 -2.16
C HIS A 44 2.14 6.07 -3.64
N LYS A 45 3.16 6.11 -4.50
CA LYS A 45 3.01 5.96 -5.96
C LYS A 45 2.41 4.60 -6.30
N GLU A 46 2.91 3.54 -5.67
CA GLU A 46 2.42 2.18 -5.90
C GLU A 46 0.98 1.97 -5.39
N VAL A 47 0.59 2.66 -4.33
CA VAL A 47 -0.79 2.63 -3.81
C VAL A 47 -1.76 3.38 -4.72
N GLU A 48 -1.33 4.48 -5.34
CA GLU A 48 -2.16 5.23 -6.30
C GLU A 48 -2.54 4.40 -7.52
N VAL A 49 -1.75 3.39 -7.91
CA VAL A 49 -2.12 2.43 -8.97
C VAL A 49 -3.43 1.72 -8.65
N PHE A 50 -3.66 1.38 -7.38
CA PHE A 50 -4.91 0.73 -6.96
C PHE A 50 -6.08 1.69 -6.94
N LEU A 51 -5.87 2.91 -6.43
CA LEU A 51 -6.95 3.89 -6.28
C LEU A 51 -7.41 4.47 -7.62
N ASN A 52 -6.53 4.45 -8.62
CA ASN A 52 -6.78 4.90 -9.98
C ASN A 52 -6.91 3.73 -10.97
N CYS A 53 -7.24 2.53 -10.47
CA CYS A 53 -7.37 1.33 -11.30
C CYS A 53 -8.49 1.53 -12.34
N PRO A 54 -8.19 1.46 -13.66
CA PRO A 54 -9.20 1.71 -14.70
C PRO A 54 -10.28 0.64 -14.75
N ASP A 55 -9.97 -0.58 -14.28
CA ASP A 55 -10.89 -1.71 -14.25
C ASP A 55 -11.67 -1.80 -12.91
N TYR A 56 -11.73 -0.70 -12.15
CA TYR A 56 -12.47 -0.70 -10.88
C TYR A 56 -13.95 -0.96 -11.11
N ASP A 57 -14.49 -1.91 -10.34
CA ASP A 57 -15.91 -2.27 -10.32
C ASP A 57 -16.45 -2.12 -8.90
N ASP A 58 -17.42 -1.21 -8.72
CA ASP A 58 -18.07 -0.92 -7.44
C ASP A 58 -19.05 -2.00 -6.98
N LYS A 59 -19.29 -3.04 -7.79
CA LYS A 59 -20.03 -4.24 -7.39
C LYS A 59 -19.11 -5.39 -7.01
N GLY A 60 -17.87 -5.39 -7.50
CA GLY A 60 -16.85 -6.40 -7.23
C GLY A 60 -16.28 -6.34 -5.80
N LEU A 61 -16.42 -7.42 -5.03
CA LEU A 61 -15.88 -7.51 -3.66
C LEU A 61 -14.35 -7.35 -3.63
N ASP A 62 -13.65 -7.93 -4.61
CA ASP A 62 -12.19 -7.81 -4.74
C ASP A 62 -11.76 -6.36 -4.98
N CYS A 63 -12.48 -5.64 -5.84
CA CYS A 63 -12.24 -4.22 -6.13
C CYS A 63 -12.48 -3.35 -4.88
N LYS A 64 -13.57 -3.60 -4.14
CA LYS A 64 -13.84 -2.92 -2.86
C LYS A 64 -12.75 -3.14 -1.83
N ASN A 65 -12.33 -4.39 -1.65
CA ASN A 65 -11.29 -4.75 -0.68
C ASN A 65 -9.94 -4.15 -1.10
N CYS A 66 -9.61 -4.17 -2.39
CA CYS A 66 -8.42 -3.54 -2.95
C CYS A 66 -8.40 -2.03 -2.62
N HIS A 67 -9.46 -1.30 -2.97
CA HIS A 67 -9.57 0.13 -2.68
C HIS A 67 -9.54 0.42 -1.18
N PHE A 68 -10.20 -0.39 -0.36
CA PHE A 68 -10.18 -0.24 1.09
C PHE A 68 -8.75 -0.33 1.65
N ILE A 69 -8.01 -1.38 1.28
CA ILE A 69 -6.62 -1.58 1.72
C ILE A 69 -5.72 -0.46 1.18
N ALA A 70 -5.88 -0.08 -0.09
CA ALA A 70 -5.13 1.00 -0.70
C ALA A 70 -5.33 2.33 0.04
N ASN A 71 -6.58 2.67 0.40
CA ASN A 71 -6.87 3.87 1.18
C ASN A 71 -6.23 3.85 2.58
N LEU A 72 -6.22 2.70 3.25
CA LEU A 72 -5.53 2.56 4.54
C LEU A 72 -4.03 2.80 4.39
N ARG A 73 -3.40 2.20 3.37
CA ARG A 73 -1.98 2.39 3.07
C ARG A 73 -1.65 3.85 2.75
N LYS A 74 -2.47 4.51 1.93
CA LYS A 74 -2.33 5.94 1.61
C LYS A 74 -2.31 6.81 2.87
N LYS A 75 -3.21 6.54 3.82
CA LYS A 75 -3.24 7.24 5.12
C LYS A 75 -1.97 6.98 5.93
N THR A 76 -1.55 5.72 6.06
CA THR A 76 -0.33 5.34 6.80
C THR A 76 0.91 6.01 6.22
N VAL A 77 1.06 5.99 4.89
CA VAL A 77 2.15 6.67 4.18
C VAL A 77 2.14 8.16 4.46
N GLY A 78 0.96 8.81 4.40
CA GLY A 78 0.82 10.23 4.71
C GLY A 78 1.28 10.58 6.12
N LEU A 79 1.07 9.70 7.11
CA LEU A 79 1.57 9.89 8.47
C LEU A 79 3.10 9.81 8.54
N ILE A 80 3.71 8.84 7.86
CA ILE A 80 5.18 8.68 7.83
C ILE A 80 5.84 9.89 7.16
N ILE A 81 5.28 10.36 6.04
CA ILE A 81 5.78 11.54 5.33
C ILE A 81 5.68 12.79 6.21
N LYS A 82 4.55 13.01 6.90
CA LYS A 82 4.41 14.13 7.83
C LYS A 82 5.37 14.05 9.00
N ALA A 83 5.68 12.85 9.50
CA ALA A 83 6.66 12.69 10.57
C ALA A 83 8.06 13.21 10.18
N LYS A 84 8.39 13.24 8.88
CA LYS A 84 9.61 13.86 8.34
C LYS A 84 9.74 15.35 8.70
N GLU A 85 8.62 16.06 8.83
CA GLU A 85 8.57 17.49 9.13
C GLU A 85 8.78 17.78 10.62
N LEU A 86 8.71 16.75 11.46
CA LEU A 86 8.83 16.82 12.92
C LEU A 86 10.18 16.33 13.44
N ALA A 87 11.06 15.83 12.56
CA ALA A 87 12.36 15.23 12.88
C ALA A 87 13.50 16.20 12.57
#